data_AF-A0A1E8Z5I8-F1
#
_entry.id   AF-A0A1E8Z5I8-F1
#
_cell.length_a   1.000
_cell.length_b   1.000
_cell.length_c   1.000
_cell.angle_alpha   90.00
_cell.angle_beta   90.00
_cell.angle_gamma   90.00
#
_symmetry.space_group_name_H-M   'P 1'
#
loop_
_entity.id
_entity.type
_entity.pdbx_description
1 polymer ?
#
loop_
_entity_poly.entity_id
_entity_poly.type
_entity_poly.pdbx_seq_one_letter_code
_entity_poly.pdbx_strand_id
1 'polypeptide(L)'
;MSKLSVFLLENEEQMNLYTQAISKVHVKIHPEVLEIQKFYQSILQKIKNGTVDVSYEFRRLDEITNHFSTPKDVCQTYEAVIEFLKEAFYFHNDLVG
;
A
#
# COMPACT_ATOMS: atom_id res chain seq x y z
N MET A 1 -5.91 -1.86 19.06
CA MET A 1 -5.59 -1.52 17.66
C MET A 1 -6.06 -2.67 16.80
N SER A 2 -6.60 -2.41 15.60
CA SER A 2 -7.03 -3.50 14.70
C SER A 2 -5.81 -4.24 14.13
N LYS A 3 -6.01 -5.46 13.61
CA LYS A 3 -4.95 -6.23 12.94
C LYS A 3 -4.29 -5.41 11.81
N LEU A 4 -5.11 -4.71 11.03
CA LEU A 4 -4.67 -3.76 10.02
C LEU A 4 -3.77 -2.66 10.60
N SER A 5 -4.20 -2.00 11.68
CA SER A 5 -3.41 -0.91 12.28
C SER A 5 -2.06 -1.40 12.80
N VAL A 6 -2.03 -2.57 13.46
CA VAL A 6 -0.78 -3.16 13.96
C VAL A 6 0.16 -3.45 12.79
N PHE A 7 -0.32 -4.17 11.77
CA PHE A 7 0.47 -4.53 10.60
C PHE A 7 1.06 -3.32 9.88
N LEU A 8 0.26 -2.27 9.66
CA LEU A 8 0.72 -1.05 8.99
C LEU A 8 1.79 -0.29 9.79
N LEU A 9 1.64 -0.23 11.11
CA LEU A 9 2.57 0.51 11.98
C LEU A 9 3.89 -0.24 12.19
N GLU A 10 3.86 -1.56 12.30
CA GLU A 10 5.09 -2.38 12.45
C GLU A 10 5.98 -2.35 11.19
N ASN A 11 5.38 -2.15 10.01
CA ASN A 11 6.09 -2.15 8.73
C ASN A 11 6.34 -0.75 8.17
N GLU A 12 5.97 0.31 8.90
CA GLU A 12 5.98 1.69 8.39
C GLU A 12 7.34 2.11 7.82
N GLU A 13 8.42 1.94 8.58
CA GLU A 13 9.74 2.43 8.21
C GLU A 13 10.20 1.81 6.88
N GLN A 14 10.07 0.49 6.76
CA GLN A 14 10.45 -0.27 5.57
C GLN A 14 9.59 0.12 4.36
N MET A 15 8.26 0.21 4.54
CA MET A 15 7.35 0.51 3.43
C MET A 15 7.42 1.98 2.99
N ASN A 16 7.72 2.91 3.89
CA ASN A 16 8.05 4.29 3.53
C ASN A 16 9.29 4.33 2.63
N LEU A 17 10.35 3.61 3.01
CA LEU A 17 11.57 3.52 2.21
C LEU A 17 11.30 2.89 0.84
N TYR A 18 10.56 1.78 0.80
CA TYR A 18 10.33 1.04 -0.44
C TYR A 18 9.43 1.80 -1.41
N THR A 19 8.30 2.33 -0.93
CA THR A 19 7.39 3.14 -1.76
C THR A 19 8.09 4.38 -2.31
N GLN A 20 8.98 5.02 -1.53
CA GLN A 20 9.80 6.12 -2.01
C GLN A 20 10.84 5.69 -3.06
N ALA A 21 11.49 4.55 -2.86
CA ALA A 21 12.49 4.03 -3.79
C ALA A 21 11.89 3.71 -5.17
N ILE A 22 10.79 2.95 -5.20
CA ILE A 22 10.13 2.59 -6.47
C ILE A 22 9.54 3.82 -7.17
N SER A 23 9.08 4.81 -6.41
CA SER A 23 8.57 6.07 -6.96
C SER A 23 9.63 6.92 -7.65
N LYS A 24 10.90 6.75 -7.29
CA LYS A 24 12.02 7.44 -7.97
C LYS A 24 12.51 6.68 -9.20
N VAL A 25 12.53 5.34 -9.12
CA VAL A 25 13.20 4.50 -10.13
C VAL A 25 12.26 4.04 -11.24
N HIS A 26 11.03 3.64 -10.89
CA HIS A 26 10.11 2.99 -11.83
C HIS A 26 9.10 3.94 -12.47
N VAL A 27 8.94 5.17 -11.97
CA VAL A 27 7.88 6.12 -12.41
C VAL A 27 7.78 6.37 -13.92
N LYS A 28 8.88 6.24 -14.67
CA LYS A 28 8.86 6.42 -16.13
C LYS A 28 8.14 5.31 -16.88
N ILE A 29 8.14 4.09 -16.34
CA ILE A 29 7.53 2.90 -16.93
C ILE A 29 6.23 2.55 -16.18
N HIS A 30 6.26 2.69 -14.86
CA HIS A 30 5.17 2.44 -13.93
C HIS A 30 4.78 3.74 -13.23
N PRO A 31 4.02 4.66 -13.86
CA PRO A 31 3.59 5.91 -13.20
C PRO A 31 2.68 5.68 -11.98
N GLU A 32 2.03 4.52 -11.90
CA GLU A 32 1.15 4.12 -10.79
C GLU A 32 1.86 4.12 -9.42
N VAL A 33 3.19 3.98 -9.39
CA VAL A 33 3.98 4.01 -8.14
C VAL A 33 3.78 5.28 -7.33
N LEU A 34 3.55 6.42 -8.00
CA LEU A 34 3.30 7.69 -7.32
C LEU A 34 1.94 7.68 -6.62
N GLU A 35 0.94 7.07 -7.25
CA GLU A 35 -0.39 6.91 -6.67
C GLU A 35 -0.39 5.89 -5.54
N ILE A 36 0.33 4.77 -5.72
CA ILE A 36 0.56 3.77 -4.67
C ILE A 36 1.16 4.44 -3.44
N GLN A 37 2.26 5.20 -3.60
CA GLN A 37 2.89 5.92 -2.50
C GLN A 37 1.91 6.88 -1.83
N LYS A 38 1.17 7.68 -2.61
CA LYS A 38 0.21 8.66 -2.09
C LYS A 38 -0.89 7.99 -1.27
N PHE A 39 -1.53 6.94 -1.78
CA PHE A 39 -2.62 6.26 -1.07
C PHE A 39 -2.10 5.52 0.16
N TYR A 40 -0.92 4.90 0.08
CA TYR A 40 -0.28 4.30 1.26
C TYR A 40 -0.05 5.33 2.38
N GLN A 41 0.48 6.52 2.05
CA GLN A 41 0.66 7.60 3.02
C GLN A 41 -0.67 8.08 3.60
N SER A 42 -1.73 8.18 2.79
CA SER A 42 -3.08 8.55 3.25
C SER A 42 -3.61 7.54 4.28
N ILE A 43 -3.46 6.24 4.01
CA ILE A 43 -3.84 5.16 4.93
C ILE A 43 -3.07 5.29 6.24
N LEU A 44 -1.74 5.40 6.18
CA LEU A 44 -0.91 5.53 7.39
C LEU A 44 -1.32 6.73 8.25
N GLN A 45 -1.52 7.89 7.63
CA GLN A 45 -1.93 9.10 8.34
C GLN A 45 -3.29 8.91 9.03
N LYS A 46 -4.27 8.34 8.34
CA LYS A 46 -5.58 8.04 8.92
C LYS A 46 -5.49 7.09 10.12
N ILE A 47 -4.75 5.99 9.98
CA ILE A 47 -4.55 5.02 11.06
C ILE A 47 -3.88 5.66 12.28
N LYS A 48 -2.83 6.47 12.08
CA LYS A 48 -2.15 7.20 13.16
C LYS A 48 -3.04 8.21 13.85
N ASN A 49 -3.97 8.82 13.13
CA ASN A 49 -4.95 9.75 13.67
C ASN A 49 -6.16 9.05 14.32
N GLY A 50 -6.17 7.71 14.39
CA GLY A 50 -7.27 6.93 14.95
C GLY A 50 -8.49 6.80 14.04
N THR A 51 -8.38 7.20 12.76
CA THR A 51 -9.42 7.00 11.75
C THR A 51 -9.39 5.55 11.27
N VAL A 52 -10.52 4.86 11.37
CA VAL A 52 -10.63 3.43 11.01
C VAL A 52 -11.03 3.24 9.54
N ASP A 53 -11.73 4.20 8.94
CA ASP A 53 -12.20 4.10 7.55
C ASP A 53 -11.14 4.54 6.53
N VAL A 54 -10.59 3.54 5.87
CA VAL A 54 -9.61 3.63 4.78
C VAL A 54 -10.11 2.92 3.51
N SER A 55 -11.42 2.68 3.42
CA SER A 55 -12.05 1.89 2.34
C SER A 55 -11.85 2.55 0.97
N TYR A 56 -11.89 3.89 0.93
CA TYR A 56 -11.64 4.65 -0.28
C TYR A 56 -10.22 4.44 -0.80
N GLU A 57 -9.21 4.57 0.07
CA GLU A 57 -7.81 4.37 -0.31
C GLU A 57 -7.55 2.95 -0.81
N PHE A 58 -8.09 1.95 -0.11
CA PHE A 58 -7.93 0.55 -0.52
C PHE A 58 -8.61 0.25 -1.85
N ARG A 59 -9.79 0.81 -2.11
CA ARG A 59 -10.44 0.70 -3.42
C ARG A 59 -9.57 1.28 -4.54
N ARG A 60 -8.96 2.44 -4.29
CA ARG A 60 -8.05 3.05 -5.27
C ARG A 60 -6.80 2.21 -5.49
N LEU A 61 -6.21 1.67 -4.43
CA LEU A 61 -5.07 0.78 -4.54
C LEU A 61 -5.41 -0.49 -5.34
N ASP A 62 -6.56 -1.11 -5.09
CA ASP A 62 -7.05 -2.27 -5.85
C ASP A 62 -7.19 -1.96 -7.35
N GLU A 63 -7.79 -0.81 -7.69
CA GLU A 63 -7.96 -0.34 -9.07
C GLU A 63 -6.61 -0.11 -9.78
N ILE A 64 -5.71 0.69 -9.21
CA ILE A 64 -4.46 1.10 -9.89
C ILE A 64 -3.42 -0.01 -9.97
N THR A 65 -3.49 -1.00 -9.06
CA THR A 65 -2.58 -2.16 -9.05
C THR A 65 -3.14 -3.35 -9.80
N ASN A 66 -4.31 -3.21 -10.45
CA ASN A 66 -5.02 -4.31 -11.11
C ASN A 66 -5.18 -5.51 -10.15
N HIS A 67 -5.86 -5.29 -9.02
CA HIS A 67 -6.08 -6.27 -7.96
C HIS A 67 -4.80 -6.77 -7.29
N PHE A 68 -3.88 -5.84 -6.97
CA PHE A 68 -2.58 -6.14 -6.38
C PHE A 68 -1.79 -7.17 -7.19
N SER A 69 -1.82 -7.03 -8.51
CA SER A 69 -1.04 -7.85 -9.43
C SER A 69 0.37 -7.28 -9.58
N THR A 70 1.38 -8.13 -9.45
CA THR A 70 2.78 -7.75 -9.66
C THR A 70 3.10 -7.71 -11.16
N PRO A 71 3.59 -6.57 -11.71
CA PRO A 71 4.08 -6.52 -13.08
C PRO A 71 5.28 -7.46 -13.29
N LYS A 72 5.56 -7.88 -14.54
CA LYS A 72 6.65 -8.84 -14.81
C LYS A 72 8.03 -8.20 -14.93
N ASP A 73 8.08 -6.88 -15.06
CA ASP A 73 9.25 -6.06 -15.39
C ASP A 73 9.69 -5.14 -14.24
N VAL A 74 9.35 -5.52 -13.00
CA VAL A 74 9.71 -4.76 -11.79
C VAL A 74 10.75 -5.49 -10.96
N CYS A 75 11.39 -4.77 -10.03
CA CYS A 75 12.35 -5.34 -9.09
C CYS A 75 11.67 -5.89 -7.83
N GLN A 76 12.39 -6.73 -7.07
CA GLN A 76 11.90 -7.36 -5.83
C GLN A 76 11.33 -6.36 -4.81
N THR A 77 11.86 -5.13 -4.75
CA THR A 77 11.33 -4.08 -3.86
C THR A 77 9.91 -3.66 -4.25
N TYR A 78 9.60 -3.62 -5.55
CA TYR A 78 8.25 -3.36 -6.03
C TYR A 78 7.33 -4.52 -5.67
N GLU A 79 7.78 -5.76 -5.92
CA GLU A 79 7.00 -6.96 -5.61
C GLU A 79 6.61 -6.98 -4.12
N ALA A 80 7.57 -6.70 -3.23
CA ALA A 80 7.34 -6.59 -1.80
C ALA A 80 6.31 -5.51 -1.41
N VAL A 81 6.29 -4.37 -2.12
CA VAL A 81 5.26 -3.33 -1.90
C VAL A 81 3.88 -3.84 -2.29
N ILE A 82 3.74 -4.52 -3.43
CA ILE A 82 2.45 -5.07 -3.87
C ILE A 82 1.95 -6.15 -2.90
N GLU A 83 2.82 -7.07 -2.49
CA GLU A 83 2.49 -8.12 -1.53
C GLU A 83 2.06 -7.54 -0.18
N PHE A 84 2.80 -6.56 0.34
CA PHE A 84 2.45 -5.86 1.57
C PHE A 84 1.09 -5.18 1.49
N LEU A 85 0.82 -4.45 0.40
CA LEU A 85 -0.46 -3.74 0.23
C LEU A 85 -1.63 -4.72 0.09
N LYS A 86 -1.40 -5.87 -0.54
CA LYS A 86 -2.38 -6.94 -0.66
C LYS A 86 -2.72 -7.54 0.70
N GLU A 87 -1.72 -7.80 1.54
CA GLU A 87 -1.93 -8.28 2.91
C GLU A 87 -2.67 -7.26 3.77
N ALA A 88 -2.30 -5.97 3.67
CA ALA A 88 -3.03 -4.88 4.31
C ALA A 88 -4.49 -4.83 3.84
N PHE A 89 -4.75 -4.99 2.55
CA PHE A 89 -6.09 -5.04 1.98
C PHE A 89 -6.92 -6.21 2.54
N TYR A 90 -6.33 -7.40 2.68
CA TYR A 90 -7.00 -8.53 3.32
C TYR A 90 -7.37 -8.24 4.77
N PHE A 91 -6.45 -7.67 5.56
CA PHE A 91 -6.77 -7.30 6.95
C PHE A 91 -7.82 -6.20 7.06
N HIS A 92 -7.93 -5.34 6.05
CA HIS A 92 -9.03 -4.38 5.98
C HIS A 92 -10.36 -5.10 5.74
N ASN A 93 -10.45 -5.98 4.74
CA ASN A 93 -11.70 -6.66 4.39
C ASN A 93 -12.15 -7.67 5.44
N ASP A 94 -11.23 -8.34 6.15
CA ASP A 94 -11.53 -9.21 7.30
C ASP A 94 -12.22 -8.45 8.45
N LEU A 95 -12.15 -7.11 8.49
CA LEU A 95 -12.83 -6.28 9.49
C LEU A 95 -14.23 -5.81 9.06
N VAL A 96 -14.55 -5.87 7.77
CA VAL A 96 -15.81 -5.36 7.19
C VAL A 96 -16.74 -6.49 6.74
N GLY A 97 -16.26 -7.74 6.75
CA GLY A 97 -17.06 -8.97 6.54
C GLY A 97 -17.52 -9.59 7.85
#